data_AF-A0A4Q3MJM7-F1
#
_entry.id   AF-A0A4Q3MJM7-F1
#
_cell.length_a   1.000
_cell.length_b   1.000
_cell.length_c   1.000
_cell.angle_alpha   90.00
_cell.angle_beta   90.00
_cell.angle_gamma   90.00
#
_symmetry.space_group_name_H-M   'P 1'
#
loop_
_entity.id
_entity.type
_entity.pdbx_description
1 polymer ?
#
loop_
_entity_poly.entity_id
_entity_poly.type
_entity_poly.pdbx_seq_one_letter_code
_entity_poly.pdbx_strand_id
1 'polypeptide(L)'
;VWCNTRAAGTVIRSPRTDRIRKMVVESGPNKLNQWLDYERDVRADFERAFGEAPGALVGIAIMTDSDNTRSTARAWYGPIRMARP
;
A
#
# COMPACT_ATOMS: atom_id res chain seq x y z
N VAL A 1 2.07 1.83 0.66
CA VAL A 1 2.40 2.76 1.77
C VAL A 1 3.20 3.94 1.23
N TRP A 2 3.15 5.09 1.91
CA TRP A 2 4.10 6.18 1.70
C TRP A 2 5.33 5.96 2.59
N CYS A 3 6.54 6.06 2.05
CA CYS A 3 7.77 5.91 2.84
C CYS A 3 8.54 7.24 2.90
N ASN A 4 9.25 7.51 4.00
CA ASN A 4 10.04 8.74 4.07
C ASN A 4 11.32 8.65 3.23
N THR A 5 11.90 7.45 3.09
CA THR A 5 13.27 7.29 2.56
C THR A 5 13.42 6.23 1.47
N ARG A 6 12.61 5.17 1.48
CA ARG A 6 12.70 4.12 0.46
C ARG A 6 12.00 4.55 -0.82
N ALA A 7 12.58 4.27 -1.98
CA ALA A 7 12.01 4.61 -3.27
C ALA A 7 10.67 3.89 -3.52
N ALA A 8 9.79 4.53 -4.30
CA ALA A 8 8.58 3.90 -4.82
C ALA A 8 8.92 2.58 -5.56
N GLY A 9 8.04 1.59 -5.45
CA GLY A 9 8.25 0.23 -5.94
C GLY A 9 9.07 -0.67 -5.03
N THR A 10 9.68 -0.14 -3.95
CA THR A 10 10.40 -0.98 -2.98
C THR A 10 9.43 -1.90 -2.23
N VAL A 11 9.78 -3.19 -2.12
CA VAL A 11 9.08 -4.17 -1.28
C VAL A 11 9.75 -4.22 0.09
N ILE A 12 8.99 -3.94 1.13
CA ILE A 12 9.41 -4.01 2.53
C ILE A 12 8.84 -5.29 3.12
N ARG A 13 9.73 -6.16 3.61
CA ARG A 13 9.34 -7.34 4.39
C ARG A 13 8.99 -6.92 5.81
N SER A 14 7.90 -7.44 6.36
CA SER A 14 7.54 -7.19 7.76
C SER A 14 8.55 -7.89 8.68
N PRO A 15 9.06 -7.22 9.72
CA PRO A 15 9.94 -7.87 10.70
C PRO A 15 9.17 -8.81 11.65
N ARG A 16 7.83 -8.78 11.66
CA ARG A 16 7.00 -9.55 12.60
C ARG A 16 6.44 -10.84 12.02
N THR A 17 6.35 -10.97 10.69
CA THR A 17 5.78 -12.14 10.01
C THR A 17 6.15 -12.13 8.53
N ASP A 18 6.35 -13.30 7.96
CA ASP A 18 6.56 -13.53 6.53
C ASP A 18 5.27 -13.39 5.70
N ARG A 19 4.09 -13.39 6.32
CA ARG A 19 2.78 -13.25 5.65
C ARG A 19 2.50 -11.84 5.16
N ILE A 20 3.28 -10.85 5.60
CA ILE A 20 3.06 -9.43 5.28
C ILE A 20 4.19 -8.90 4.41
N ARG A 21 3.81 -8.27 3.31
CA ARG A 21 4.66 -7.43 2.47
C ARG A 21 4.03 -6.04 2.38
N LYS A 22 4.86 -5.00 2.43
CA LYS A 22 4.43 -3.62 2.18
C LYS A 22 5.12 -3.13 0.92
N MET A 23 4.35 -2.61 -0.03
CA MET A 23 4.90 -1.96 -1.20
C MET A 23 4.90 -0.45 -1.01
N VAL A 24 6.04 0.18 -1.25
CA VAL A 24 6.13 1.65 -1.28
C VAL A 24 5.49 2.12 -2.57
N VAL A 25 4.45 2.95 -2.46
CA VAL A 25 3.73 3.51 -3.61
C VAL A 25 4.20 4.94 -3.88
N GLU A 26 4.61 5.67 -2.85
CA GLU A 26 5.18 7.00 -2.97
C GLU A 26 6.22 7.25 -1.86
N SER A 27 7.12 8.21 -2.07
CA SER A 27 8.21 8.49 -1.14
C SER A 27 8.55 9.97 -0.95
N GLY A 28 8.95 10.30 0.26
CA GLY A 28 9.52 11.60 0.61
C GLY A 28 8.51 12.76 0.57
N PRO A 29 8.98 14.01 0.67
CA PRO A 29 8.12 15.17 0.83
C PRO A 29 7.63 15.78 -0.49
N ASN A 30 8.17 15.35 -1.63
CA ASN A 30 8.04 16.06 -2.90
C ASN A 30 6.59 16.19 -3.41
N LYS A 31 5.71 15.25 -3.04
CA LYS A 31 4.31 15.24 -3.46
C LYS A 31 3.31 15.49 -2.32
N LEU A 32 3.76 16.07 -1.21
CA LEU A 32 2.86 16.43 -0.12
C LEU A 32 1.89 17.55 -0.54
N ASN A 33 0.74 17.61 0.11
CA ASN A 33 -0.34 18.58 -0.12
C ASN A 33 -0.90 18.59 -1.55
N GLN A 34 -0.76 17.47 -2.25
CA GLN A 34 -1.30 17.27 -3.59
C GLN A 34 -2.30 16.13 -3.57
N TRP A 35 -3.35 16.26 -4.38
CA TRP A 35 -4.19 15.12 -4.71
C TRP A 35 -3.43 14.23 -5.69
N LEU A 36 -3.36 12.93 -5.40
CA LEU A 36 -2.63 11.97 -6.20
C LEU A 36 -3.51 10.77 -6.48
N ASP A 37 -3.51 10.34 -7.74
CA ASP A 37 -4.22 9.17 -8.20
C ASP A 37 -3.23 8.03 -8.47
N TYR A 38 -3.64 6.82 -8.09
CA TYR A 38 -2.82 5.63 -8.25
C TYR A 38 -3.63 4.51 -8.88
N GLU A 39 -3.08 3.89 -9.91
CA GLU A 39 -3.57 2.65 -10.50
C GLU A 39 -2.52 1.56 -10.28
N ARG A 40 -2.97 0.37 -9.90
CA ARG A 40 -2.10 -0.77 -9.59
C ARG A 40 -2.71 -2.06 -10.10
N ASP A 41 -1.86 -2.92 -10.66
CA ASP A 41 -2.16 -4.34 -10.82
C ASP A 41 -1.77 -5.08 -9.52
N VAL A 42 -2.79 -5.47 -8.75
CA VAL A 42 -2.61 -6.15 -7.46
C VAL A 42 -1.98 -7.54 -7.62
N ARG A 43 -2.23 -8.24 -8.75
CA ARG A 43 -1.62 -9.55 -9.02
C ARG A 43 -0.13 -9.38 -9.27
N ALA A 44 0.24 -8.48 -10.16
CA ALA A 44 1.65 -8.21 -10.47
C ALA A 44 2.41 -7.71 -9.22
N ASP A 45 1.75 -6.90 -8.38
CA ASP A 45 2.35 -6.47 -7.12
C ASP A 45 2.54 -7.60 -6.11
N PHE A 46 1.60 -8.54 -6.05
CA PHE A 46 1.75 -9.73 -5.23
C PHE A 46 2.94 -10.58 -5.70
N GLU A 47 3.02 -10.88 -6.99
CA GLU A 47 4.12 -11.67 -7.57
C GLU A 47 5.47 -11.02 -7.31
N ARG A 48 5.58 -9.70 -7.47
CA ARG A 48 6.81 -8.96 -7.12
C ARG A 48 7.14 -9.02 -5.63
N ALA A 49 6.13 -9.02 -4.77
CA ALA A 49 6.32 -8.97 -3.32
C ALA A 49 6.65 -10.33 -2.70
N PHE A 50 6.11 -11.41 -3.26
CA PHE A 50 6.21 -12.76 -2.70
C PHE A 50 7.05 -13.72 -3.57
N GLY A 51 7.19 -13.45 -4.87
CA GLY A 51 7.93 -14.31 -5.81
C GLY A 51 7.12 -15.50 -6.34
N GLU A 52 5.81 -15.52 -6.11
CA GLU A 52 4.89 -16.57 -6.53
C GLU A 52 3.53 -15.99 -6.92
N ALA A 53 2.74 -16.76 -7.68
CA ALA A 53 1.40 -16.36 -8.09
C ALA A 53 0.44 -16.30 -6.88
N PRO A 54 -0.45 -15.30 -6.79
CA PRO A 54 -1.44 -15.24 -5.72
C PRO A 54 -2.53 -16.32 -5.88
N GLY A 55 -3.06 -16.76 -4.75
CA GLY A 55 -4.34 -17.46 -4.68
C GLY A 55 -5.53 -16.52 -4.90
N ALA A 56 -6.73 -16.97 -4.50
CA ALA A 56 -7.94 -16.15 -4.61
C ALA A 56 -7.84 -14.90 -3.72
N LEU A 57 -8.28 -13.76 -4.27
CA LEU A 57 -8.46 -12.54 -3.48
C LEU A 57 -9.68 -12.72 -2.56
N VAL A 58 -9.44 -12.83 -1.26
CA VAL A 58 -10.50 -13.08 -0.26
C VAL A 58 -11.02 -11.81 0.40
N GLY A 59 -10.33 -10.68 0.26
CA GLY A 59 -10.74 -9.43 0.87
C GLY A 59 -9.83 -8.26 0.52
N ILE A 60 -10.39 -7.05 0.61
CA ILE A 60 -9.68 -5.79 0.49
C ILE A 60 -10.02 -4.98 1.74
N ALA A 61 -9.00 -4.43 2.39
CA ALA A 61 -9.15 -3.53 3.52
C ALA A 61 -8.45 -2.21 3.20
N ILE A 62 -9.06 -1.11 3.60
CA ILE A 62 -8.47 0.23 3.53
C ILE A 62 -8.32 0.71 4.97
N MET A 63 -7.13 1.21 5.31
CA MET A 63 -6.83 1.67 6.66
C MET A 63 -5.96 2.93 6.62
N THR A 64 -6.18 3.79 7.62
CA THR A 64 -5.28 4.90 7.94
C THR A 64 -4.62 4.51 9.24
N ASP A 65 -3.31 4.45 9.21
CA ASP A 65 -2.48 3.98 10.31
C ASP A 65 -1.45 5.05 10.67
N SER A 66 -1.33 5.35 11.95
CA SER A 66 -0.36 6.31 12.50
C SER A 66 0.28 5.80 13.78
N ASP A 67 0.17 4.50 14.08
CA ASP A 67 0.67 3.90 15.32
C ASP A 67 2.21 3.99 15.41
N ASN A 68 2.89 3.67 14.31
CA ASN A 68 4.35 3.54 14.23
C ASN A 68 5.04 4.91 14.27
N THR A 69 4.33 5.98 13.89
CA THR A 69 4.82 7.36 13.97
C THR A 69 4.41 8.06 15.26
N ARG A 70 3.49 7.45 16.05
CA ARG A 70 2.86 8.07 17.23
C ARG A 70 2.27 9.45 16.93
N SER A 71 1.88 9.67 15.68
CA SER A 71 1.32 10.92 15.20
C SER A 71 -0.19 10.77 15.02
N THR A 72 -0.86 11.86 14.67
CA THR A 72 -2.27 11.84 14.30
C THR A 72 -2.39 11.94 12.79
N ALA A 73 -3.22 11.08 12.20
CA ALA A 73 -3.63 11.16 10.80
C ALA A 73 -5.16 11.18 10.72
N ARG A 74 -5.70 11.96 9.78
CA ARG A 74 -7.12 11.95 9.43
C ARG A 74 -7.24 11.65 7.95
N ALA A 75 -8.14 10.73 7.62
CA ALA A 75 -8.52 10.44 6.25
C ALA A 75 -10.04 10.33 6.15
N TRP A 76 -10.54 10.57 4.94
CA TRP A 76 -11.92 10.33 4.57
C TRP A 76 -11.94 9.29 3.48
N TYR A 77 -12.87 8.34 3.57
CA TYR A 77 -13.08 7.34 2.54
C TYR A 77 -14.40 7.64 1.83
N GLY A 78 -14.33 7.72 0.51
CA GLY A 78 -15.52 7.83 -0.33
C GLY A 78 -16.16 6.47 -0.60
N PRO A 79 -17.20 6.44 -1.45
CA PRO A 79 -17.81 5.20 -1.91
C PRO A 79 -16.77 4.26 -2.55
N ILE A 80 -16.74 3.02 -2.08
CA ILE A 80 -15.88 1.96 -2.63
C ILE A 80 -16.72 1.12 -3.58
N ARG A 81 -16.19 0.87 -4.78
CA ARG A 81 -16.86 0.06 -5.80
C ARG A 81 -15.93 -1.06 -6.27
N MET A 82 -16.48 -2.26 -6.41
CA MET A 82 -15.87 -3.32 -7.19
C MET A 82 -16.56 -3.31 -8.56
N ALA A 83 -15.79 -3.04 -9.60
CA ALA A 83 -16.26 -3.15 -10.98
C ALA A 83 -15.72 -4.46 -11.56
N ARG A 84 -16.52 -5.12 -12.41
CA ARG A 84 -15.96 -6.08 -13.35
C ARG A 84 -15.27 -5.29 -14.48
N PRO A 85 -14.20 -5.84 -15.07
CA PRO A 85 -13.60 -5.23 -16.26
C PRO A 85 -14.63 -5.06 -17.39
#